data_AF-A0A800J7H7-F1
#
_entry.id   AF-A0A800J7H7-F1
#
_cell.length_a   1.000
_cell.length_b   1.000
_cell.length_c   1.000
_cell.angle_alpha   90.00
_cell.angle_beta   90.00
_cell.angle_gamma   90.00
#
_symmetry.space_group_name_H-M   'P 1'
#
loop_
_entity.id
_entity.type
_entity.pdbx_description
1 polymer ?
#
loop_
_entity_poly.entity_id
_entity_poly.type
_entity_poly.pdbx_seq_one_letter_code
_entity_poly.pdbx_strand_id
1 'polypeptide(L)'
;MPRLLLLCALAALTTAAAAQSASFEGRVTVAETGEPLVGATLLLDGTIYGATTDIDGRYRFSAPAGDYALVASFIGYATERRDLTATAGATVREDFALAEAATEVGQVVVTGASRRPERITDSPATVQVLSGADLQQYPGVSYEQALSRLKGVDYVRSGITGFGINARGFNSAFNTKMLLLTDNRRQVLPGAGLPFANMNPVIKEDVERVEVILGPSSALYGPNAHNGTVNVITKDPRNSQGLTIVAEGGMGGADSEVYSARGRYAQAFADNRVAVKVAGEYTGGQDFAFTDTVYVSVPAPTPEAAGFDVILVETVGVGQSELGIMEVADTILVTMIPESGDAIQALKAGIMEIADVLAVNKADQPGADILLDAGGQSIYMDGSFQMWAADYQFQNG
;
A
#
# COMPACT_ATOMS: atom_id res chain seq x y z
N MET A 1 59.63 9.38 53.43
CA MET A 1 59.50 10.08 52.13
C MET A 1 58.72 9.30 51.05
N PRO A 2 58.83 7.96 50.85
CA PRO A 2 58.15 7.30 49.72
C PRO A 2 56.62 7.22 49.89
N ARG A 3 56.12 7.15 51.13
CA ARG A 3 54.67 7.14 51.42
C ARG A 3 53.97 8.46 51.12
N LEU A 4 54.68 9.60 51.23
CA LEU A 4 54.11 10.93 50.97
C LEU A 4 53.97 11.17 49.44
N LEU A 5 54.96 10.72 48.66
CA LEU A 5 54.93 10.78 47.20
C LEU A 5 53.83 9.89 46.60
N LEU A 6 53.60 8.71 47.18
CA LEU A 6 52.52 7.81 46.74
C LEU A 6 51.12 8.39 47.02
N LEU A 7 50.94 9.07 48.15
CA LEU A 7 49.70 9.77 48.51
C LEU A 7 49.43 10.98 47.60
N CYS A 8 50.45 11.76 47.24
CA CYS A 8 50.32 12.84 46.27
C CYS A 8 50.02 12.32 44.84
N ALA A 9 50.61 11.19 44.45
CA ALA A 9 50.33 10.56 43.15
C ALA A 9 48.91 9.98 43.06
N LEU A 10 48.40 9.37 44.13
CA LEU A 10 47.01 8.89 44.19
C LEU A 10 46.01 10.06 44.16
N ALA A 11 46.31 11.17 44.85
CA ALA A 11 45.48 12.37 44.83
C ALA A 11 45.49 13.10 43.48
N ALA A 12 46.57 12.99 42.70
CA ALA A 12 46.64 13.52 41.33
C ALA A 12 45.92 12.63 40.31
N LEU A 13 45.80 11.32 40.57
CA LEU A 13 45.02 10.41 39.71
C LEU A 13 43.51 10.59 39.88
N THR A 14 43.03 10.91 41.08
CA THR A 14 41.60 11.14 41.34
C THR A 14 41.10 12.46 40.73
N THR A 15 41.95 13.49 40.62
CA THR A 15 41.59 14.74 39.93
C THR A 15 41.59 14.60 38.40
N ALA A 16 42.45 13.75 37.83
CA ALA A 16 42.44 13.46 36.40
C ALA A 16 41.21 12.62 35.96
N ALA A 17 40.72 11.73 36.82
CA ALA A 17 39.52 10.92 36.55
C ALA A 17 38.23 11.76 36.56
N ALA A 18 38.19 12.85 37.34
CA ALA A 18 37.06 13.79 37.39
C ALA A 18 37.00 14.75 36.18
N ALA A 19 38.02 14.76 35.32
CA ALA A 19 38.16 15.72 34.23
C ALA A 19 37.68 15.21 32.85
N GLN A 20 36.89 14.13 32.77
CA GLN A 20 36.44 13.53 31.50
C GLN A 20 35.03 13.94 31.07
N SER A 21 34.29 14.66 31.91
CA SER A 21 32.93 15.13 31.61
C SER A 21 32.90 16.63 31.38
N ALA A 22 32.02 17.06 30.49
CA ALA A 22 31.59 18.44 30.31
C ALA A 22 30.25 18.63 31.03
N SER A 23 30.00 19.85 31.52
CA SER A 23 28.69 20.23 32.08
C SER A 23 27.91 21.02 31.04
N PHE A 24 26.60 20.80 30.98
CA PHE A 24 25.66 21.50 30.13
C PHE A 24 24.68 22.23 31.03
N GLU A 25 24.50 23.53 30.78
CA GLU A 25 23.63 24.41 31.54
C GLU A 25 22.90 25.36 30.59
N GLY A 26 21.69 25.77 30.93
CA GLY A 26 20.95 26.70 30.10
C GLY A 26 19.53 26.90 30.58
N ARG A 27 18.75 27.64 29.78
CA ARG A 27 17.34 27.92 30.03
C ARG A 27 16.51 27.67 28.78
N VAL A 28 15.34 27.07 28.96
CA VAL A 28 14.32 26.93 27.91
C VAL A 28 13.16 27.86 28.20
N THR A 29 12.74 28.58 27.17
CA THR A 29 11.63 29.55 27.23
C THR A 29 10.67 29.34 26.06
N VAL A 30 9.45 29.85 26.21
CA VAL A 30 8.50 29.99 25.10
C VAL A 30 8.95 31.14 24.20
N ALA A 31 9.08 30.90 22.89
CA ALA A 31 9.64 31.89 21.97
C ALA A 31 8.79 33.18 21.87
N GLU A 32 7.47 33.05 21.96
CA GLU A 32 6.51 34.13 21.80
C GLU A 32 6.39 35.01 23.05
N THR A 33 6.40 34.39 24.24
CA THR A 33 6.13 35.07 25.52
C THR A 33 7.39 35.30 26.36
N GLY A 34 8.47 34.55 26.10
CA GLY A 34 9.70 34.56 26.91
C GLY A 34 9.52 33.90 28.29
N GLU A 35 8.37 33.28 28.55
CA GLU A 35 8.10 32.61 29.82
C GLU A 35 8.94 31.34 29.97
N PRO A 36 9.36 30.97 31.20
CA PRO A 36 10.10 29.74 31.44
C PRO A 36 9.29 28.51 31.08
N LEU A 37 9.88 27.60 30.30
CA LEU A 37 9.23 26.35 29.92
C LEU A 37 9.60 25.25 30.92
N VAL A 38 8.68 24.95 31.84
CA VAL A 38 8.86 23.96 32.92
C VAL A 38 8.61 22.55 32.38
N GLY A 39 9.53 21.62 32.62
CA GLY A 39 9.37 20.22 32.18
C GLY A 39 9.87 19.94 30.76
N ALA A 40 10.50 20.90 30.08
CA ALA A 40 11.14 20.70 28.78
C ALA A 40 12.31 19.71 28.90
N THR A 41 12.41 18.78 27.97
CA THR A 41 13.45 17.74 27.95
C THR A 41 14.59 18.16 27.03
N LEU A 42 15.80 18.12 27.56
CA LEU A 42 17.06 18.31 26.87
C LEU A 42 17.78 16.98 26.77
N LEU A 43 18.12 16.55 25.56
CA LEU A 43 18.82 15.29 25.33
C LEU A 43 19.97 15.49 24.34
N LEU A 44 21.14 14.92 24.62
CA LEU A 44 22.20 14.78 23.62
C LEU A 44 21.83 13.64 22.67
N ASP A 45 21.60 13.98 21.41
CA ASP A 45 21.11 13.08 20.37
C ASP A 45 22.01 11.84 20.21
N GLY A 46 21.37 10.68 20.07
CA GLY A 46 22.05 9.38 20.03
C GLY A 46 22.62 8.90 21.37
N THR A 47 22.31 9.56 22.49
CA THR A 47 22.77 9.16 23.84
C THR A 47 21.63 9.16 24.86
N ILE A 48 21.94 8.75 26.10
CA ILE A 48 21.03 8.81 27.25
C ILE A 48 21.27 10.05 28.14
N TYR A 49 22.24 10.91 27.78
CA TYR A 49 22.62 12.05 28.60
C TYR A 49 21.69 13.22 28.33
N GLY A 50 20.99 13.67 29.38
CA GLY A 50 20.03 14.75 29.28
C GLY A 50 19.52 15.20 30.64
N ALA A 51 18.65 16.20 30.63
CA ALA A 51 17.95 16.71 31.80
C ALA A 51 16.58 17.26 31.42
N THR A 52 15.78 17.53 32.43
CA THR A 52 14.51 18.24 32.31
C THR A 52 14.65 19.62 32.97
N THR A 53 13.96 20.62 32.44
CA THR A 53 13.96 21.97 33.01
C THR A 53 13.17 22.06 34.32
N ASP A 54 13.65 22.92 35.21
CA ASP A 54 12.98 23.26 36.48
C ASP A 54 11.89 24.34 36.30
N ILE A 55 11.35 24.84 37.43
CA ILE A 55 10.29 25.86 37.45
C ILE A 55 10.71 27.21 36.85
N ASP A 56 12.01 27.51 36.83
CA ASP A 56 12.56 28.71 36.21
C ASP A 56 12.97 28.46 34.74
N GLY A 57 12.67 27.28 34.21
CA GLY A 57 13.02 26.83 32.86
C GLY A 57 14.50 26.44 32.73
N ARG A 58 15.24 26.30 33.82
CA ARG A 58 16.69 26.01 33.77
C ARG A 58 16.94 24.51 33.72
N TYR A 59 17.94 24.10 32.95
CA TYR A 59 18.41 22.72 32.93
C TYR A 59 19.89 22.64 33.29
N ARG A 60 20.30 21.50 33.84
CA ARG A 60 21.71 21.18 34.09
C ARG A 60 21.95 19.67 34.05
N PHE A 61 22.96 19.24 33.32
CA PHE A 61 23.47 17.86 33.37
C PHE A 61 24.95 17.80 33.00
N SER A 62 25.54 16.60 33.06
CA SER A 62 26.91 16.36 32.62
C SER A 62 26.95 15.16 31.69
N ALA A 63 27.83 15.22 30.69
CA ALA A 63 28.08 14.12 29.76
C ALA A 63 29.59 14.03 29.45
N PRO A 64 30.09 12.91 28.91
CA PRO A 64 31.46 12.82 28.42
C PRO A 64 31.80 13.92 27.40
N ALA A 65 33.07 14.26 27.27
CA ALA A 65 33.52 15.16 26.21
C ALA A 65 33.30 14.54 24.82
N GLY A 66 32.88 15.36 23.86
CA GLY A 66 32.54 14.93 22.50
C GLY A 66 31.74 15.98 21.73
N ASP A 67 31.54 15.72 20.44
CA ASP A 67 30.65 16.51 19.61
C ASP A 67 29.24 15.91 19.66
N TYR A 68 28.27 16.75 19.98
CA TYR A 68 26.88 16.32 20.16
C TYR A 68 25.93 17.31 19.51
N ALA A 69 24.72 16.84 19.24
CA ALA A 69 23.59 17.73 19.07
C ALA A 69 22.72 17.71 20.30
N LEU A 70 22.52 18.88 20.91
CA LEU A 70 21.60 19.06 22.01
C LEU A 70 20.20 19.36 21.44
N VAL A 71 19.24 18.53 21.81
CA VAL A 71 17.86 18.61 21.34
C VAL A 71 16.96 19.02 22.50
N ALA A 72 16.26 20.13 22.35
CA ALA A 72 15.26 20.62 23.29
C ALA A 72 13.85 20.32 22.77
N SER A 73 13.05 19.64 23.59
CA SER A 73 11.69 19.25 23.21
C SER A 73 10.72 19.38 24.38
N PHE A 74 9.48 19.76 24.07
CA PHE A 74 8.38 19.75 25.03
C PHE A 74 7.07 19.52 24.28
N ILE A 75 6.11 18.86 24.93
CA ILE A 75 4.84 18.50 24.30
C ILE A 75 4.10 19.80 23.91
N GLY A 76 3.68 19.89 22.64
CA GLY A 76 3.00 21.07 22.10
C GLY A 76 3.95 22.16 21.56
N TYR A 77 5.26 21.93 21.52
CA TYR A 77 6.25 22.88 21.04
C TYR A 77 7.13 22.28 19.94
N ALA A 78 7.63 23.12 19.04
CA ALA A 78 8.56 22.71 18.01
C ALA A 78 9.90 22.33 18.64
N THR A 79 10.45 21.18 18.24
CA THR A 79 11.76 20.71 18.71
C THR A 79 12.87 21.55 18.10
N GLU A 80 13.79 22.04 18.94
CA GLU A 80 14.98 22.78 18.51
C GLU A 80 16.24 21.90 18.67
N ARG A 81 17.16 22.01 17.72
CA ARG A 81 18.44 21.30 17.71
C ARG A 81 19.60 22.30 17.63
N ARG A 82 20.65 22.08 18.43
CA ARG A 82 21.92 22.82 18.39
C ARG A 82 23.10 21.87 18.41
N ASP A 83 23.98 21.98 17.42
CA ASP A 83 25.24 21.23 17.40
C ASP A 83 26.28 21.97 18.27
N LEU A 84 26.90 21.24 19.20
CA LEU A 84 27.77 21.77 20.24
C LEU A 84 28.98 20.85 20.45
N THR A 85 30.14 21.44 20.71
CA THR A 85 31.36 20.70 21.09
C THR A 85 31.57 20.79 22.59
N ALA A 86 31.53 19.64 23.26
CA ALA A 86 31.70 19.52 24.69
C ALA A 86 33.15 19.19 25.03
N THR A 87 33.89 20.16 25.58
CA THR A 87 35.27 19.95 26.03
C THR A 87 35.31 19.50 27.49
N ALA A 88 36.17 18.54 27.81
CA ALA A 88 36.28 17.97 29.14
C ALA A 88 36.61 19.04 30.19
N GLY A 89 35.85 19.09 31.29
CA GLY A 89 35.98 20.11 32.34
C GLY A 89 35.39 21.50 32.00
N ALA A 90 34.87 21.70 30.78
CA ALA A 90 34.20 22.94 30.40
C ALA A 90 32.69 22.89 30.70
N THR A 91 32.09 24.07 30.86
CA THR A 91 30.63 24.23 30.91
C THR A 91 30.15 24.80 29.59
N VAL A 92 29.33 24.04 28.87
CA VAL A 92 28.59 24.48 27.68
C VAL A 92 27.32 25.17 28.15
N ARG A 93 27.12 26.42 27.74
CA ARG A 93 25.93 27.21 28.04
C ARG A 93 25.15 27.50 26.78
N GLU A 94 23.92 26.99 26.71
CA GLU A 94 23.05 27.18 25.56
C GLU A 94 21.62 27.41 26.02
N ASP A 95 20.97 28.46 25.52
CA ASP A 95 19.56 28.74 25.83
C ASP A 95 18.70 28.38 24.62
N PHE A 96 17.48 27.89 24.88
CA PHE A 96 16.50 27.54 23.85
C PHE A 96 15.24 28.38 24.01
N ALA A 97 14.70 28.82 22.87
CA ALA A 97 13.38 29.41 22.78
C ALA A 97 12.53 28.52 21.88
N LEU A 98 11.62 27.74 22.46
CA LEU A 98 10.75 26.85 21.70
C LEU A 98 9.50 27.61 21.28
N ALA A 99 9.22 27.65 19.98
CA ALA A 99 7.95 28.13 19.46
C ALA A 99 6.86 27.09 19.72
N GLU A 100 5.63 27.54 19.98
CA GLU A 100 4.48 26.63 20.02
C GLU A 100 4.42 25.88 18.68
N ALA A 101 4.34 24.54 18.76
CA ALA A 101 4.06 23.77 17.58
C ALA A 101 2.62 24.09 17.23
N ALA A 102 2.41 24.88 16.17
CA ALA A 102 1.16 24.78 15.44
C ALA A 102 0.94 23.29 15.24
N THR A 103 -0.20 22.75 15.71
CA THR A 103 -0.59 21.39 15.38
C THR A 103 -0.55 21.31 13.87
N GLU A 104 0.56 20.84 13.30
CA GLU A 104 0.63 20.47 11.91
C GLU A 104 -0.23 19.22 11.84
N VAL A 105 -1.54 19.43 11.72
CA VAL A 105 -2.32 18.61 10.82
C VAL A 105 -1.67 18.87 9.48
N GLY A 106 -0.57 18.14 9.20
CA GLY A 106 0.23 18.29 8.02
C GLY A 106 -0.75 18.21 6.87
N GLN A 107 -1.00 19.36 6.24
CA GLN A 107 -2.00 19.43 5.19
C GLN A 107 -1.48 18.51 4.10
N VAL A 108 -2.17 17.40 3.89
CA VAL A 108 -1.68 16.35 3.01
C VAL A 108 -1.61 16.95 1.61
N VAL A 109 -0.39 17.13 1.14
CA VAL A 109 -0.13 17.61 -0.22
C VAL A 109 -0.27 16.42 -1.14
N VAL A 110 -1.26 16.50 -2.02
CA VAL A 110 -1.52 15.48 -3.04
C VAL A 110 -1.04 16.00 -4.39
N THR A 111 -0.53 15.10 -5.24
CA THR A 111 -0.15 15.45 -6.62
C THR A 111 -1.09 14.80 -7.63
N GLY A 112 -1.84 13.79 -7.20
CA GLY A 112 -2.75 13.00 -8.03
C GLY A 112 -3.82 13.84 -8.73
N ALA A 113 -4.55 14.68 -8.01
CA ALA A 113 -5.75 15.30 -8.56
C ALA A 113 -5.52 16.36 -9.66
N SER A 114 -4.36 17.01 -9.69
CA SER A 114 -4.06 18.08 -10.65
C SER A 114 -2.69 17.96 -11.32
N ARG A 115 -1.92 16.91 -11.01
CA ARG A 115 -0.50 16.74 -11.38
C ARG A 115 0.41 17.85 -10.85
N ARG A 116 -0.06 18.62 -9.88
CA ARG A 116 0.72 19.62 -9.15
C ARG A 116 0.56 19.37 -7.67
N PRO A 117 1.61 19.58 -6.86
CA PRO A 117 1.48 19.51 -5.41
C PRO A 117 0.46 20.56 -4.95
N GLU A 118 -0.67 20.12 -4.42
CA GLU A 118 -1.71 20.98 -3.86
C GLU A 118 -2.29 20.36 -2.59
N ARG A 119 -2.96 21.18 -1.78
CA ARG A 119 -3.61 20.67 -0.56
C ARG A 119 -4.81 19.82 -0.95
N ILE A 120 -5.04 18.75 -0.20
CA ILE A 120 -6.21 17.89 -0.41
C ILE A 120 -7.55 18.64 -0.36
N THR A 121 -7.65 19.74 0.40
CA THR A 121 -8.84 20.60 0.48
C THR A 121 -9.11 21.43 -0.77
N ASP A 122 -8.06 21.68 -1.56
CA ASP A 122 -8.11 22.51 -2.77
C ASP A 122 -8.29 21.64 -4.02
N SER A 123 -8.18 20.31 -3.88
CA SER A 123 -8.34 19.34 -4.95
C SER A 123 -9.75 19.41 -5.55
N PRO A 124 -9.89 19.51 -6.89
CA PRO A 124 -11.20 19.52 -7.57
C PRO A 124 -11.87 18.13 -7.61
N ALA A 125 -11.14 17.07 -7.26
CA ALA A 125 -11.62 15.69 -7.22
C ALA A 125 -11.55 15.12 -5.80
N THR A 126 -12.38 14.11 -5.51
CA THR A 126 -12.29 13.38 -4.24
C THR A 126 -11.01 12.56 -4.22
N VAL A 127 -10.10 12.90 -3.32
CA VAL A 127 -8.87 12.16 -3.07
C VAL A 127 -8.94 11.50 -1.70
N GLN A 128 -8.59 10.23 -1.64
CA GLN A 128 -8.29 9.53 -0.40
C GLN A 128 -6.78 9.37 -0.30
N VAL A 129 -6.23 9.53 0.90
CA VAL A 129 -4.80 9.34 1.14
C VAL A 129 -4.61 8.35 2.25
N LEU A 130 -3.69 7.43 2.02
CA LEU A 130 -3.19 6.49 3.01
C LEU A 130 -1.72 6.83 3.26
N SER A 131 -1.39 7.36 4.44
CA SER A 131 -0.04 7.79 4.76
C SER A 131 0.85 6.61 5.17
N GLY A 132 2.18 6.81 5.17
CA GLY A 132 3.13 5.85 5.71
C GLY A 132 2.86 5.49 7.18
N ALA A 133 2.31 6.43 7.97
CA ALA A 133 1.91 6.17 9.35
C ALA A 133 0.68 5.26 9.43
N ASP A 134 -0.32 5.47 8.57
CA ASP A 134 -1.50 4.59 8.47
C ASP A 134 -1.09 3.17 8.06
N LEU A 135 -0.11 3.07 7.16
CA LEU A 135 0.45 1.80 6.70
C LEU A 135 1.18 1.05 7.81
N GLN A 136 1.96 1.74 8.64
CA GLN A 136 2.64 1.10 9.77
C GLN A 136 1.65 0.53 10.79
N GLN A 137 0.49 1.16 10.96
CA GLN A 137 -0.58 0.67 11.82
C GLN A 137 -1.45 -0.40 11.15
N TYR A 138 -1.28 -0.63 9.85
CA TYR A 138 -2.00 -1.66 9.13
C TYR A 138 -1.31 -3.03 9.32
N PRO A 139 -2.00 -4.06 9.83
CA PRO A 139 -1.40 -5.36 10.12
C PRO A 139 -1.40 -6.31 8.91
N GLY A 140 -1.40 -5.82 7.68
CA GLY A 140 -1.28 -6.65 6.47
C GLY A 140 0.09 -6.52 5.80
N VAL A 141 0.46 -7.55 5.02
CA VAL A 141 1.77 -7.67 4.36
C VAL A 141 2.00 -6.63 3.27
N SER A 142 0.92 -6.19 2.63
CA SER A 142 0.99 -5.31 1.46
C SER A 142 0.19 -4.03 1.71
N TYR A 143 0.65 -2.92 1.13
CA TYR A 143 0.01 -1.62 1.32
C TYR A 143 -1.35 -1.55 0.61
N GLU A 144 -1.57 -2.39 -0.38
CA GLU A 144 -2.77 -2.43 -1.20
C GLU A 144 -3.97 -2.99 -0.44
N GLN A 145 -3.73 -3.96 0.45
CA GLN A 145 -4.76 -4.44 1.38
C GLN A 145 -5.26 -3.31 2.30
N ALA A 146 -4.40 -2.35 2.65
CA ALA A 146 -4.79 -1.20 3.46
C ALA A 146 -5.77 -0.26 2.75
N LEU A 147 -5.79 -0.28 1.41
CA LEU A 147 -6.71 0.53 0.60
C LEU A 147 -8.18 0.13 0.79
N SER A 148 -8.44 -1.10 1.26
CA SER A 148 -9.79 -1.54 1.66
C SER A 148 -10.41 -0.70 2.78
N ARG A 149 -9.60 0.05 3.54
CA ARG A 149 -10.07 0.95 4.61
C ARG A 149 -10.54 2.31 4.07
N LEU A 150 -10.24 2.63 2.81
CA LEU A 150 -10.58 3.92 2.22
C LEU A 150 -12.04 3.94 1.76
N LYS A 151 -12.74 5.04 2.06
CA LYS A 151 -14.13 5.20 1.63
C LYS A 151 -14.23 5.33 0.12
N GLY A 152 -15.17 4.60 -0.48
CA GLY A 152 -15.42 4.64 -1.94
C GLY A 152 -14.43 3.82 -2.76
N VAL A 153 -13.52 3.10 -2.11
CA VAL A 153 -12.68 2.06 -2.72
C VAL A 153 -13.37 0.72 -2.55
N ASP A 154 -13.57 0.03 -3.67
CA ASP A 154 -14.02 -1.35 -3.70
C ASP A 154 -12.79 -2.25 -3.83
N TYR A 155 -12.64 -3.16 -2.89
CA TYR A 155 -11.47 -4.03 -2.81
C TYR A 155 -11.89 -5.47 -3.08
N VAL A 156 -11.28 -6.09 -4.08
CA VAL A 156 -11.44 -7.51 -4.39
C VAL A 156 -10.17 -8.22 -4.01
N ARG A 157 -10.29 -9.37 -3.36
CA ARG A 157 -9.15 -10.23 -3.04
C ARG A 157 -9.38 -11.60 -3.65
N SER A 158 -8.42 -12.04 -4.45
CA SER A 158 -8.33 -13.36 -5.05
C SER A 158 -7.03 -14.00 -4.53
N GLY A 159 -7.16 -14.89 -3.55
CA GLY A 159 -6.03 -15.49 -2.85
C GLY A 159 -5.30 -14.53 -1.90
N ILE A 160 -4.06 -14.86 -1.53
CA ILE A 160 -3.26 -14.06 -0.59
C ILE A 160 -2.78 -12.75 -1.22
N THR A 161 -2.20 -12.85 -2.42
CA THR A 161 -1.50 -11.74 -3.09
C THR A 161 -2.29 -11.18 -4.26
N GLY A 162 -3.34 -11.84 -4.76
CA GLY A 162 -4.19 -11.29 -5.80
C GLY A 162 -5.18 -10.30 -5.21
N PHE A 163 -5.08 -9.05 -5.60
CA PHE A 163 -6.06 -8.05 -5.20
C PHE A 163 -6.36 -7.10 -6.36
N GLY A 164 -7.62 -6.71 -6.46
CA GLY A 164 -8.13 -5.74 -7.41
C GLY A 164 -8.66 -4.53 -6.67
N ILE A 165 -8.31 -3.35 -7.16
CA ILE A 165 -8.82 -2.08 -6.63
C ILE A 165 -9.82 -1.54 -7.64
N ASN A 166 -10.96 -1.12 -7.13
CA ASN A 166 -12.08 -0.55 -7.86
C ASN A 166 -12.58 0.68 -7.11
N ALA A 167 -13.46 1.44 -7.74
CA ALA A 167 -14.13 2.56 -7.10
C ALA A 167 -15.58 2.65 -7.59
N ARG A 168 -16.47 3.07 -6.68
CA ARG A 168 -17.88 3.41 -6.95
C ARG A 168 -18.70 2.29 -7.63
N GLY A 169 -18.52 1.04 -7.23
CA GLY A 169 -19.38 -0.10 -7.59
C GLY A 169 -19.08 -0.76 -8.93
N PHE A 170 -18.07 -0.31 -9.67
CA PHE A 170 -17.67 -0.89 -10.96
C PHE A 170 -16.70 -2.05 -10.79
N ASN A 171 -17.11 -3.08 -10.04
CA ASN A 171 -16.26 -4.20 -9.67
C ASN A 171 -16.13 -5.23 -10.81
N SER A 172 -14.88 -5.56 -11.16
CA SER A 172 -14.51 -6.77 -11.90
C SER A 172 -13.24 -7.35 -11.26
N ALA A 173 -13.12 -8.68 -11.25
CA ALA A 173 -11.91 -9.40 -10.84
C ALA A 173 -10.69 -9.03 -11.72
N PHE A 174 -10.93 -8.55 -12.95
CA PHE A 174 -9.93 -8.05 -13.88
C PHE A 174 -10.19 -6.58 -14.18
N ASN A 175 -9.95 -5.71 -13.19
CA ASN A 175 -10.21 -4.29 -13.40
C ASN A 175 -9.08 -3.62 -14.22
N THR A 176 -9.38 -3.22 -15.45
CA THR A 176 -8.50 -2.42 -16.31
C THR A 176 -8.78 -0.92 -16.28
N LYS A 177 -9.74 -0.49 -15.45
CA LYS A 177 -10.31 0.87 -15.46
C LYS A 177 -9.82 1.76 -14.31
N MET A 178 -9.03 1.22 -13.39
CA MET A 178 -8.25 1.94 -12.38
C MET A 178 -6.80 2.04 -12.84
N LEU A 179 -6.31 3.27 -13.00
CA LEU A 179 -4.92 3.48 -13.38
C LEU A 179 -4.01 3.37 -12.17
N LEU A 180 -3.01 2.49 -12.22
CA LEU A 180 -1.96 2.41 -11.21
C LEU A 180 -0.75 3.22 -11.65
N LEU A 181 -0.24 4.01 -10.71
CA LEU A 181 0.99 4.78 -10.84
C LEU A 181 1.91 4.49 -9.66
N THR A 182 3.21 4.46 -9.93
CA THR A 182 4.25 4.52 -8.91
C THR A 182 5.13 5.72 -9.23
N ASP A 183 5.27 6.65 -8.28
CA ASP A 183 5.98 7.92 -8.44
C ASP A 183 5.54 8.69 -9.71
N ASN A 184 4.22 8.75 -9.95
CA ASN A 184 3.58 9.34 -11.14
C ASN A 184 3.90 8.66 -12.48
N ARG A 185 4.52 7.47 -12.47
CA ARG A 185 4.80 6.68 -13.68
C ARG A 185 3.82 5.52 -13.78
N ARG A 186 3.31 5.28 -14.99
CA ARG A 186 2.35 4.20 -15.24
C ARG A 186 2.94 2.85 -14.86
N GLN A 187 2.20 2.13 -14.04
CA GLN A 187 2.49 0.75 -13.69
C GLN A 187 1.49 -0.15 -14.42
N VAL A 188 1.99 -0.84 -15.44
CA VAL A 188 1.22 -1.80 -16.23
C VAL A 188 2.11 -2.98 -16.56
N LEU A 189 1.53 -4.16 -16.72
CA LEU A 189 2.30 -5.30 -17.21
C LEU A 189 2.75 -5.06 -18.66
N PRO A 190 4.06 -5.21 -18.95
CA PRO A 190 4.54 -5.21 -20.32
C PRO A 190 3.80 -6.28 -21.14
N GLY A 191 3.32 -5.92 -22.33
CA GLY A 191 2.64 -6.84 -23.25
C GLY A 191 1.13 -7.00 -23.02
N ALA A 192 0.66 -7.02 -21.76
CA ALA A 192 -0.76 -7.17 -21.46
C ALA A 192 -1.50 -5.84 -21.21
N GLY A 193 -0.79 -4.77 -20.85
CA GLY A 193 -1.40 -3.46 -20.56
C GLY A 193 -2.30 -3.45 -19.31
N LEU A 194 -2.34 -4.55 -18.56
CA LEU A 194 -3.18 -4.74 -17.39
C LEU A 194 -2.52 -4.12 -16.14
N PRO A 195 -3.30 -3.42 -15.30
CA PRO A 195 -2.85 -2.94 -14.01
C PRO A 195 -2.83 -4.10 -12.98
N PHE A 196 -1.80 -4.95 -13.03
CA PHE A 196 -1.57 -5.99 -12.00
C PHE A 196 -0.83 -5.37 -10.81
N ALA A 197 -1.60 -4.96 -9.81
CA ALA A 197 -1.08 -4.29 -8.64
C ALA A 197 -0.19 -5.19 -7.76
N ASN A 198 -0.43 -6.50 -7.74
CA ASN A 198 0.36 -7.50 -7.02
C ASN A 198 1.76 -7.76 -7.62
N MET A 199 2.06 -7.21 -8.80
CA MET A 199 3.41 -7.25 -9.39
C MET A 199 4.16 -5.92 -9.17
N ASN A 200 3.70 -5.08 -8.23
CA ASN A 200 4.45 -3.90 -7.82
C ASN A 200 5.71 -4.31 -7.03
N PRO A 201 6.93 -3.91 -7.41
CA PRO A 201 8.12 -4.13 -6.59
C PRO A 201 8.20 -3.20 -5.36
N VAL A 202 7.27 -2.25 -5.19
CA VAL A 202 7.26 -1.34 -4.04
C VAL A 202 6.80 -2.08 -2.79
N ILE A 203 7.70 -2.18 -1.82
CA ILE A 203 7.40 -2.73 -0.50
C ILE A 203 6.69 -1.69 0.37
N LYS A 204 5.85 -2.16 1.29
CA LYS A 204 5.10 -1.32 2.23
C LYS A 204 5.97 -0.32 2.99
N GLU A 205 7.16 -0.71 3.43
CA GLU A 205 8.07 0.16 4.20
C GLU A 205 8.69 1.29 3.39
N ASP A 206 8.65 1.21 2.06
CA ASP A 206 9.14 2.26 1.16
C ASP A 206 8.04 3.23 0.69
N VAL A 207 6.79 2.98 1.04
CA VAL A 207 5.68 3.87 0.71
C VAL A 207 5.69 5.08 1.65
N GLU A 208 5.71 6.28 1.08
CA GLU A 208 5.50 7.53 1.81
C GLU A 208 4.00 7.80 1.98
N ARG A 209 3.25 7.65 0.89
CA ARG A 209 1.79 7.70 0.87
C ARG A 209 1.22 7.05 -0.38
N VAL A 210 -0.05 6.66 -0.32
CA VAL A 210 -0.84 6.26 -1.49
C VAL A 210 -1.97 7.26 -1.67
N GLU A 211 -2.06 7.83 -2.87
CA GLU A 211 -3.12 8.76 -3.26
C GLU A 211 -4.12 8.04 -4.16
N VAL A 212 -5.40 8.00 -3.77
CA VAL A 212 -6.49 7.39 -4.54
C VAL A 212 -7.46 8.47 -4.99
N ILE A 213 -7.50 8.73 -6.28
CA ILE A 213 -8.46 9.64 -6.92
C ILE A 213 -9.68 8.83 -7.31
N LEU A 214 -10.83 9.19 -6.75
CA LEU A 214 -12.09 8.48 -6.98
C LEU A 214 -12.87 9.12 -8.13
N GLY A 215 -13.19 8.32 -9.15
CA GLY A 215 -13.94 8.74 -10.31
C GLY A 215 -13.07 9.14 -11.51
N PRO A 216 -13.70 9.58 -12.62
CA PRO A 216 -13.00 9.75 -13.89
C PRO A 216 -11.85 10.75 -13.82
N SER A 217 -10.64 10.28 -14.12
CA SER A 217 -9.42 11.10 -14.16
C SER A 217 -8.68 10.99 -15.50
N SER A 218 -9.34 10.41 -16.52
CA SER A 218 -8.82 10.26 -17.89
C SER A 218 -8.37 11.56 -18.56
N ALA A 219 -8.96 12.71 -18.20
CA ALA A 219 -8.55 14.01 -18.72
C ALA A 219 -7.10 14.37 -18.34
N LEU A 220 -6.67 13.97 -17.14
CA LEU A 220 -5.32 14.24 -16.65
C LEU A 220 -4.38 13.09 -16.97
N TYR A 221 -4.86 11.86 -16.84
CA TYR A 221 -4.00 10.69 -16.88
C TYR A 221 -4.03 9.90 -18.18
N GLY A 222 -5.04 10.08 -19.04
CA GLY A 222 -5.22 9.36 -20.30
C GLY A 222 -5.99 8.03 -20.13
N PRO A 223 -5.82 7.07 -21.06
CA PRO A 223 -6.57 5.80 -21.03
C PRO A 223 -6.29 5.00 -19.76
N ASN A 224 -7.27 4.17 -19.36
CA ASN A 224 -7.32 3.33 -18.15
C ASN A 224 -7.52 4.06 -16.81
N ALA A 225 -7.86 5.35 -16.83
CA ALA A 225 -8.17 6.15 -15.64
C ALA A 225 -9.68 6.48 -15.52
N HIS A 226 -10.53 5.56 -16.00
CA HIS A 226 -11.98 5.78 -16.13
C HIS A 226 -12.69 5.75 -14.77
N ASN A 227 -12.31 4.82 -13.91
CA ASN A 227 -12.89 4.66 -12.57
C ASN A 227 -12.11 5.44 -11.52
N GLY A 228 -10.85 5.79 -11.82
CA GLY A 228 -9.97 6.48 -10.90
C GLY A 228 -8.49 6.24 -11.18
N THR A 229 -7.67 6.72 -10.26
CA THR A 229 -6.21 6.53 -10.29
C THR A 229 -5.70 6.29 -8.89
N VAL A 230 -4.81 5.32 -8.74
CA VAL A 230 -4.04 5.05 -7.53
C VAL A 230 -2.60 5.41 -7.83
N ASN A 231 -2.02 6.28 -7.02
CA ASN A 231 -0.64 6.73 -7.16
C ASN A 231 0.13 6.45 -5.87
N VAL A 232 1.06 5.51 -5.95
CA VAL A 232 1.96 5.14 -4.86
C VAL A 232 3.17 6.06 -4.92
N ILE A 233 3.36 6.88 -3.89
CA ILE A 233 4.53 7.76 -3.77
C ILE A 233 5.53 7.09 -2.82
N THR A 234 6.74 6.86 -3.30
CA THR A 234 7.80 6.22 -2.51
C THR A 234 8.62 7.25 -1.75
N LYS A 235 9.20 6.84 -0.62
CA LYS A 235 10.03 7.70 0.22
C LYS A 235 11.28 8.14 -0.53
N ASP A 236 11.55 9.44 -0.57
CA ASP A 236 12.79 9.98 -1.13
C ASP A 236 14.00 9.51 -0.29
N PRO A 237 15.00 8.82 -0.87
CA PRO A 237 16.19 8.38 -0.15
C PRO A 237 17.02 9.52 0.45
N ARG A 238 16.85 10.76 0.00
CA ARG A 238 17.49 11.95 0.58
C ARG A 238 16.97 12.27 1.98
N ASN A 239 15.66 12.09 2.17
CA ASN A 239 14.95 12.48 3.38
C ASN A 239 14.63 11.27 4.27
N SER A 240 14.74 10.05 3.72
CA SER A 240 14.49 8.79 4.43
C SER A 240 15.64 7.82 4.23
N GLN A 241 16.77 8.11 4.90
CA GLN A 241 17.98 7.28 4.89
C GLN A 241 17.94 6.18 5.95
N GLY A 242 18.80 5.18 5.80
CA GLY A 242 19.00 4.08 6.76
C GLY A 242 18.56 2.72 6.25
N LEU A 243 18.70 1.72 7.13
CA LEU A 243 18.29 0.34 6.92
C LEU A 243 16.98 0.07 7.67
N THR A 244 16.01 -0.53 7.00
CA THR A 244 14.78 -1.05 7.59
C THR A 244 14.67 -2.51 7.21
N ILE A 245 14.41 -3.37 8.20
CA ILE A 245 14.14 -4.78 8.01
C ILE A 245 12.87 -5.11 8.80
N VAL A 246 11.93 -5.78 8.15
CA VAL A 246 10.67 -6.22 8.72
C VAL A 246 10.51 -7.70 8.43
N ALA A 247 10.10 -8.46 9.44
CA ALA A 247 9.71 -9.86 9.30
C ALA A 247 8.34 -10.02 9.95
N GLU A 248 7.40 -10.60 9.19
CA GLU A 248 6.03 -10.84 9.62
C GLU A 248 5.69 -12.32 9.40
N GLY A 249 4.92 -12.92 10.30
CA GLY A 249 4.50 -14.31 10.20
C GLY A 249 3.18 -14.55 10.93
N GLY A 250 2.45 -15.58 10.50
CA GLY A 250 1.16 -15.92 11.08
C GLY A 250 0.02 -15.00 10.63
N MET A 251 0.17 -14.33 9.48
CA MET A 251 -0.88 -13.50 8.90
C MET A 251 -1.83 -14.39 8.09
N GLY A 252 -3.12 -14.35 8.40
CA GLY A 252 -4.14 -15.16 7.74
C GLY A 252 -5.15 -15.75 8.73
N GLY A 253 -6.27 -16.27 8.22
CA GLY A 253 -7.30 -16.94 9.01
C GLY A 253 -6.99 -18.41 9.27
N ALA A 254 -7.98 -19.18 9.75
CA ALA A 254 -7.83 -20.60 10.07
C ALA A 254 -7.29 -21.46 8.91
N ASP A 255 -7.50 -21.03 7.66
CA ASP A 255 -7.20 -21.81 6.44
C ASP A 255 -6.13 -21.14 5.55
N SER A 256 -5.41 -20.14 6.05
CA SER A 256 -4.35 -19.45 5.28
C SER A 256 -3.22 -19.00 6.20
N GLU A 257 -1.98 -19.26 5.82
CA GLU A 257 -0.81 -18.80 6.57
C GLU A 257 0.13 -18.04 5.64
N VAL A 258 0.50 -16.81 6.03
CA VAL A 258 1.41 -15.95 5.26
C VAL A 258 2.56 -15.52 6.15
N TYR A 259 3.75 -15.55 5.58
CA TYR A 259 4.97 -14.96 6.12
C TYR A 259 5.60 -14.03 5.09
N SER A 260 6.20 -12.95 5.55
CA SER A 260 6.97 -12.05 4.70
C SER A 260 8.24 -11.55 5.38
N ALA A 261 9.26 -11.29 4.57
CA ALA A 261 10.48 -10.60 4.96
C ALA A 261 10.71 -9.45 3.98
N ARG A 262 10.81 -8.23 4.50
CA ARG A 262 10.95 -7.00 3.72
C ARG A 262 12.18 -6.23 4.19
N GLY A 263 12.92 -5.69 3.24
CA GLY A 263 14.16 -4.95 3.49
C GLY A 263 14.23 -3.70 2.64
N ARG A 264 14.65 -2.58 3.25
CA ARG A 264 14.90 -1.31 2.58
C ARG A 264 16.23 -0.75 3.05
N TYR A 265 17.05 -0.29 2.12
CA TYR A 265 18.23 0.51 2.41
C TYR A 265 18.23 1.77 1.55
N ALA A 266 18.49 2.91 2.17
CA ALA A 266 18.60 4.19 1.47
C ALA A 266 19.75 5.03 2.03
N GLN A 267 20.48 5.70 1.15
CA GLN A 267 21.56 6.59 1.55
C GLN A 267 21.71 7.74 0.55
N ALA A 268 21.98 8.94 1.06
CA ALA A 268 22.38 10.08 0.27
C ALA A 268 23.89 10.35 0.41
N PHE A 269 24.49 10.85 -0.66
CA PHE A 269 25.91 11.09 -0.81
C PHE A 269 26.14 12.50 -1.37
N ALA A 270 27.38 12.97 -1.23
CA ALA A 270 27.85 14.24 -1.80
C ALA A 270 26.90 15.41 -1.48
N ASP A 271 26.63 15.59 -0.18
CA ASP A 271 25.76 16.67 0.33
C ASP A 271 24.36 16.64 -0.32
N ASN A 272 23.74 15.45 -0.28
CA ASN A 272 22.38 15.16 -0.78
C ASN A 272 22.18 15.25 -2.31
N ARG A 273 23.25 15.46 -3.09
CA ARG A 273 23.16 15.57 -4.55
C ARG A 273 22.87 14.24 -5.23
N VAL A 274 23.41 13.15 -4.71
CA VAL A 274 23.22 11.79 -5.21
C VAL A 274 22.61 10.94 -4.12
N ALA A 275 21.60 10.14 -4.44
CA ALA A 275 20.99 9.24 -3.47
C ALA A 275 20.67 7.88 -4.11
N VAL A 276 20.81 6.83 -3.32
CA VAL A 276 20.56 5.45 -3.73
C VAL A 276 19.54 4.84 -2.77
N LYS A 277 18.64 4.04 -3.32
CA LYS A 277 17.66 3.24 -2.60
C LYS A 277 17.60 1.84 -3.17
N VAL A 278 17.55 0.84 -2.30
CA VAL A 278 17.32 -0.56 -2.63
C VAL A 278 16.23 -1.07 -1.70
N ALA A 279 15.23 -1.76 -2.27
CA ALA A 279 14.16 -2.39 -1.53
C ALA A 279 13.90 -3.78 -2.08
N GLY A 280 13.43 -4.69 -1.23
CA GLY A 280 13.09 -6.06 -1.62
C GLY A 280 12.16 -6.70 -0.62
N GLU A 281 11.33 -7.61 -1.13
CA GLU A 281 10.35 -8.38 -0.36
C GLU A 281 10.40 -9.84 -0.80
N TYR A 282 10.29 -10.72 0.19
CA TYR A 282 10.00 -12.12 0.00
C TYR A 282 8.76 -12.47 0.80
N THR A 283 7.70 -12.89 0.12
CA THR A 283 6.43 -13.28 0.73
C THR A 283 6.08 -14.69 0.27
N GLY A 284 5.72 -15.54 1.23
CA GLY A 284 5.33 -16.93 0.99
C GLY A 284 4.23 -17.36 1.95
N GLY A 285 3.55 -18.44 1.63
CA GLY A 285 2.42 -18.88 2.43
C GLY A 285 1.59 -19.99 1.80
N GLN A 286 0.58 -20.44 2.53
CA GLN A 286 -0.48 -21.31 2.03
C GLN A 286 -1.72 -20.46 1.77
N ASP A 287 -2.14 -20.46 0.50
CA ASP A 287 -3.38 -19.81 0.09
C ASP A 287 -4.60 -20.59 0.58
N PHE A 288 -5.78 -19.97 0.51
CA PHE A 288 -7.03 -20.61 0.91
C PHE A 288 -7.16 -21.95 0.20
N ALA A 289 -7.53 -22.99 0.96
CA ALA A 289 -7.93 -24.24 0.38
C ALA A 289 -9.09 -23.96 -0.59
N PHE A 290 -8.85 -24.16 -1.90
CA PHE A 290 -9.89 -24.06 -2.90
C PHE A 290 -10.97 -25.09 -2.54
N THR A 291 -12.07 -24.60 -2.00
CA THR A 291 -13.28 -25.39 -1.80
C THR A 291 -14.19 -25.02 -2.95
N ASP A 292 -14.38 -25.96 -3.86
CA ASP A 292 -15.37 -25.83 -4.90
C ASP A 292 -16.75 -25.74 -4.24
N THR A 293 -17.27 -24.52 -4.16
CA THR A 293 -18.59 -24.25 -3.56
C THR A 293 -19.68 -24.30 -4.61
N VAL A 294 -19.32 -24.35 -5.90
CA VAL A 294 -20.26 -24.59 -7.00
C VAL A 294 -20.53 -26.09 -7.14
N TYR A 295 -19.51 -26.92 -6.86
CA TYR A 295 -19.65 -28.38 -6.72
C TYR A 295 -19.37 -28.83 -5.29
N VAL A 296 -20.09 -28.27 -4.32
CA VAL A 296 -20.35 -29.06 -3.10
C VAL A 296 -20.89 -30.38 -3.62
N SER A 297 -20.30 -31.48 -3.17
CA SER A 297 -20.52 -32.88 -3.55
C SER A 297 -21.96 -33.41 -3.40
N VAL A 298 -22.94 -32.53 -3.44
CA VAL A 298 -24.32 -32.81 -3.81
C VAL A 298 -24.34 -32.87 -5.35
N PRO A 299 -24.41 -34.06 -5.97
CA PRO A 299 -24.73 -34.11 -7.40
C PRO A 299 -25.97 -33.26 -7.64
N ALA A 300 -25.98 -32.47 -8.72
CA ALA A 300 -27.20 -31.73 -9.08
C ALA A 300 -28.35 -32.74 -9.08
N PRO A 301 -29.49 -32.39 -8.45
CA PRO A 301 -30.60 -33.32 -8.37
C PRO A 301 -30.97 -33.69 -9.80
N THR A 302 -31.08 -35.00 -10.08
CA THR A 302 -31.57 -35.41 -11.40
C THR A 302 -33.00 -34.88 -11.58
N PRO A 303 -33.47 -34.67 -12.83
CA PRO A 303 -34.87 -34.35 -13.12
C PRO A 303 -35.87 -35.18 -12.30
N GLU A 304 -35.58 -36.47 -12.12
CA GLU A 304 -36.38 -37.41 -11.33
C GLU A 304 -36.34 -37.12 -9.82
N ALA A 305 -35.17 -36.73 -9.28
CA ALA A 305 -35.02 -36.39 -7.87
C ALA A 305 -35.63 -35.01 -7.53
N ALA A 306 -35.62 -34.08 -8.48
CA ALA A 306 -36.21 -32.75 -8.33
C ALA A 306 -37.72 -32.73 -8.64
N GLY A 307 -38.24 -33.74 -9.35
CA GLY A 307 -39.63 -33.81 -9.79
C GLY A 307 -39.97 -32.84 -10.93
N PHE A 308 -38.97 -32.46 -11.73
CA PHE A 308 -39.11 -31.55 -12.87
C PHE A 308 -38.55 -32.19 -14.12
N ASP A 309 -39.18 -31.97 -15.28
CA ASP A 309 -38.69 -32.48 -16.57
C ASP A 309 -37.43 -31.74 -17.06
N VAL A 310 -37.23 -30.49 -16.60
CA VAL A 310 -36.10 -29.62 -16.97
C VAL A 310 -35.62 -28.90 -15.73
N ILE A 311 -34.30 -28.85 -15.55
CA ILE A 311 -33.62 -28.10 -14.50
C ILE A 311 -32.73 -27.07 -15.17
N LEU A 312 -32.91 -25.79 -14.81
CA LEU A 312 -31.99 -24.73 -15.21
C LEU A 312 -30.95 -24.53 -14.12
N VAL A 313 -29.68 -24.66 -14.48
CA VAL A 313 -28.54 -24.43 -13.59
C VAL A 313 -27.88 -23.11 -14.00
N GLU A 314 -27.97 -22.11 -13.13
CA GLU A 314 -27.32 -20.81 -13.31
C GLU A 314 -26.00 -20.76 -12.53
N THR A 315 -24.89 -20.47 -13.20
CA THR A 315 -23.58 -20.27 -12.56
C THR A 315 -23.42 -18.83 -12.08
N VAL A 316 -22.64 -18.62 -11.01
CA VAL A 316 -22.45 -17.30 -10.36
C VAL A 316 -21.56 -16.32 -11.15
N GLY A 317 -21.05 -16.71 -12.32
CA GLY A 317 -20.17 -15.89 -13.16
C GLY A 317 -19.37 -16.73 -14.14
N VAL A 318 -18.67 -16.07 -15.07
CA VAL A 318 -17.85 -16.71 -16.11
C VAL A 318 -16.39 -16.22 -16.05
N GLY A 319 -15.49 -17.17 -15.89
CA GLY A 319 -14.04 -17.11 -15.94
C GLY A 319 -13.46 -18.44 -16.48
N GLN A 320 -12.14 -18.57 -16.58
CA GLN A 320 -11.50 -19.75 -17.19
C GLN A 320 -11.65 -21.06 -16.36
N SER A 321 -12.46 -21.07 -15.30
CA SER A 321 -12.51 -22.15 -14.31
C SER A 321 -13.88 -22.83 -14.19
N GLU A 322 -14.96 -22.29 -14.79
CA GLU A 322 -16.30 -22.90 -14.73
C GLU A 322 -16.56 -23.98 -15.81
N LEU A 323 -15.58 -24.86 -16.08
CA LEU A 323 -15.79 -25.99 -17.02
C LEU A 323 -16.52 -27.18 -16.41
N GLY A 324 -16.66 -27.24 -15.08
CA GLY A 324 -17.32 -28.36 -14.39
C GLY A 324 -18.81 -28.53 -14.77
N ILE A 325 -19.42 -27.53 -15.42
CA ILE A 325 -20.83 -27.59 -15.83
C ILE A 325 -21.04 -28.68 -16.89
N MET A 326 -19.98 -29.03 -17.62
CA MET A 326 -19.95 -30.14 -18.57
C MET A 326 -20.21 -31.51 -17.94
N GLU A 327 -19.93 -31.67 -16.65
CA GLU A 327 -20.15 -32.94 -15.95
C GLU A 327 -21.60 -33.07 -15.44
N VAL A 328 -22.37 -31.98 -15.50
CA VAL A 328 -23.67 -31.86 -14.80
C VAL A 328 -24.82 -31.50 -15.73
N ALA A 329 -24.57 -30.77 -16.81
CA ALA A 329 -25.59 -30.30 -17.74
C ALA A 329 -25.50 -31.01 -19.10
N ASP A 330 -26.64 -31.45 -19.61
CA ASP A 330 -26.78 -32.01 -20.96
C ASP A 330 -26.71 -30.94 -22.07
N THR A 331 -26.90 -29.68 -21.73
CA THR A 331 -26.88 -28.55 -22.67
C THR A 331 -26.35 -27.30 -21.98
N ILE A 332 -25.34 -26.68 -22.57
CA ILE A 332 -24.64 -25.52 -22.04
C ILE A 332 -24.97 -24.29 -22.89
N LEU A 333 -25.63 -23.31 -22.25
CA LEU A 333 -25.93 -22.01 -22.83
C LEU A 333 -24.97 -20.96 -22.28
N VAL A 334 -24.17 -20.34 -23.16
CA VAL A 334 -23.28 -19.23 -22.78
C VAL A 334 -23.88 -17.92 -23.26
N THR A 335 -24.09 -16.97 -22.34
CA THR A 335 -24.63 -15.64 -22.67
C THR A 335 -23.52 -14.59 -22.69
N MET A 336 -23.41 -13.83 -23.78
CA MET A 336 -22.40 -12.79 -23.99
C MET A 336 -23.03 -11.43 -24.33
N ILE A 337 -22.25 -10.36 -24.21
CA ILE A 337 -22.62 -9.01 -24.67
C ILE A 337 -21.60 -8.50 -25.71
N PRO A 338 -22.04 -7.69 -26.70
CA PRO A 338 -21.15 -7.00 -27.64
C PRO A 338 -20.11 -6.11 -26.94
N GLU A 339 -19.04 -5.77 -27.66
CA GLU A 339 -17.92 -4.92 -27.22
C GLU A 339 -17.02 -5.51 -26.10
N SER A 340 -17.16 -6.79 -25.79
CA SER A 340 -16.28 -7.52 -24.85
C SER A 340 -14.90 -7.90 -25.44
N GLY A 341 -14.47 -7.26 -26.54
CA GLY A 341 -13.34 -7.62 -27.41
C GLY A 341 -12.10 -8.23 -26.75
N ASP A 342 -11.58 -7.62 -25.67
CA ASP A 342 -10.40 -8.10 -24.95
C ASP A 342 -10.72 -9.30 -24.02
N ALA A 343 -11.92 -9.35 -23.46
CA ALA A 343 -12.41 -10.47 -22.67
C ALA A 343 -12.75 -11.68 -23.56
N ILE A 344 -13.17 -11.49 -24.81
CA ILE A 344 -13.42 -12.56 -25.78
C ILE A 344 -12.14 -13.35 -26.07
N GLN A 345 -11.01 -12.67 -26.29
CA GLN A 345 -9.72 -13.35 -26.51
C GLN A 345 -9.26 -14.11 -25.27
N ALA A 346 -9.55 -13.57 -24.08
CA ALA A 346 -9.28 -14.25 -22.82
C ALA A 346 -10.23 -15.43 -22.55
N LEU A 347 -11.45 -15.43 -23.10
CA LEU A 347 -12.49 -16.47 -22.95
C LEU A 347 -12.43 -17.56 -24.03
N LYS A 348 -11.82 -17.27 -25.18
CA LYS A 348 -11.70 -18.17 -26.35
C LYS A 348 -10.99 -19.50 -26.09
N ALA A 349 -10.29 -19.65 -24.96
CA ALA A 349 -9.56 -20.86 -24.62
C ALA A 349 -10.28 -21.79 -23.61
N GLY A 350 -11.52 -21.48 -23.22
CA GLY A 350 -12.23 -22.25 -22.18
C GLY A 350 -13.74 -22.32 -22.39
N ILE A 351 -14.49 -21.34 -21.88
CA ILE A 351 -15.96 -21.42 -21.82
C ILE A 351 -16.62 -21.45 -23.21
N MET A 352 -16.05 -20.79 -24.23
CA MET A 352 -16.66 -20.80 -25.56
C MET A 352 -16.52 -22.15 -26.28
N GLU A 353 -15.53 -22.96 -25.90
CA GLU A 353 -15.33 -24.29 -26.51
C GLU A 353 -16.33 -25.33 -26.01
N ILE A 354 -16.94 -25.06 -24.84
CA ILE A 354 -17.89 -25.98 -24.19
C ILE A 354 -19.35 -25.56 -24.40
N ALA A 355 -19.59 -24.46 -25.10
CA ALA A 355 -20.93 -23.95 -25.33
C ALA A 355 -21.62 -24.76 -26.44
N ASP A 356 -22.78 -25.34 -26.13
CA ASP A 356 -23.67 -25.91 -27.14
C ASP A 356 -24.45 -24.80 -27.86
N VAL A 357 -24.82 -23.76 -27.11
CA VAL A 357 -25.56 -22.60 -27.59
C VAL A 357 -24.90 -21.31 -27.10
N LEU A 358 -24.68 -20.39 -28.03
CA LEU A 358 -24.19 -19.05 -27.74
C LEU A 358 -25.32 -18.02 -27.85
N ALA A 359 -25.71 -17.40 -26.74
CA ALA A 359 -26.69 -16.31 -26.71
C ALA A 359 -25.99 -14.96 -26.69
N VAL A 360 -26.25 -14.12 -27.69
CA VAL A 360 -25.77 -12.73 -27.71
C VAL A 360 -26.87 -11.82 -27.18
N ASN A 361 -26.69 -11.36 -25.94
CA ASN A 361 -27.56 -10.37 -25.31
C ASN A 361 -27.23 -8.97 -25.84
N LYS A 362 -28.24 -8.15 -26.11
CA LYS A 362 -28.11 -6.81 -26.73
C LYS A 362 -27.47 -6.85 -28.12
N ALA A 363 -27.94 -7.78 -28.96
CA ALA A 363 -27.43 -7.96 -30.32
C ALA A 363 -27.69 -6.76 -31.26
N ASP A 364 -28.42 -5.75 -30.80
CA ASP A 364 -28.61 -4.45 -31.44
C ASP A 364 -27.37 -3.53 -31.35
N GLN A 365 -26.39 -3.86 -30.51
CA GLN A 365 -25.17 -3.06 -30.31
C GLN A 365 -24.06 -3.38 -31.36
N PRO A 366 -23.20 -2.42 -31.70
CA PRO A 366 -22.03 -2.66 -32.56
C PRO A 366 -21.13 -3.79 -32.05
N GLY A 367 -20.66 -4.67 -32.94
CA GLY A 367 -19.78 -5.80 -32.60
C GLY A 367 -20.50 -7.09 -32.20
N ALA A 368 -21.83 -7.14 -32.27
CA ALA A 368 -22.61 -8.37 -32.08
C ALA A 368 -22.33 -9.43 -33.16
N ASP A 369 -22.06 -9.00 -34.38
CA ASP A 369 -21.68 -9.81 -35.54
C ASP A 369 -20.36 -10.57 -35.33
N ILE A 370 -19.39 -9.93 -34.66
CA ILE A 370 -18.07 -10.53 -34.37
C ILE A 370 -18.17 -11.73 -33.41
N LEU A 371 -19.19 -11.77 -32.54
CA LEU A 371 -19.39 -12.86 -31.57
C LEU A 371 -19.85 -14.16 -32.24
N LEU A 372 -20.48 -14.07 -33.42
CA LEU A 372 -21.10 -15.20 -34.12
C LEU A 372 -20.11 -15.96 -35.01
N ASP A 373 -19.13 -15.25 -35.56
CA ASP A 373 -18.03 -15.84 -36.34
C ASP A 373 -17.02 -16.61 -35.47
N ALA A 374 -17.21 -16.64 -34.15
CA ALA A 374 -16.35 -17.34 -33.20
C ALA A 374 -16.66 -18.85 -33.06
N GLY A 375 -17.73 -19.36 -33.67
CA GLY A 375 -18.11 -20.79 -33.72
C GLY A 375 -19.26 -21.17 -32.78
N GLY A 376 -20.18 -22.05 -33.25
CA GLY A 376 -21.31 -22.61 -32.47
C GLY A 376 -22.71 -22.21 -33.00
N GLN A 377 -23.78 -22.88 -32.52
CA GLN A 377 -25.17 -22.45 -32.78
C GLN A 377 -25.45 -21.17 -31.98
N SER A 378 -25.95 -20.13 -32.64
CA SER A 378 -26.08 -18.80 -32.03
C SER A 378 -27.51 -18.25 -32.07
N ILE A 379 -27.91 -17.53 -31.01
CA ILE A 379 -29.26 -16.95 -30.86
C ILE A 379 -29.16 -15.44 -30.62
N TYR A 380 -29.95 -14.67 -31.38
CA TYR A 380 -30.19 -13.25 -31.17
C TYR A 380 -31.30 -13.06 -30.12
N MET A 381 -31.03 -12.30 -29.06
CA MET A 381 -32.05 -11.89 -28.09
C MET A 381 -32.43 -10.41 -28.28
N ASP A 382 -32.95 -10.07 -29.46
CA ASP A 382 -33.43 -8.72 -29.81
C ASP A 382 -34.98 -8.63 -29.87
N GLY A 383 -35.67 -9.69 -29.47
CA GLY A 383 -37.13 -9.82 -29.59
C GLY A 383 -37.59 -10.53 -30.88
N SER A 384 -36.68 -10.87 -31.79
CA SER A 384 -36.93 -11.74 -32.94
C SER A 384 -36.15 -13.06 -32.79
N PHE A 385 -36.84 -14.19 -32.78
CA PHE A 385 -36.20 -15.51 -32.70
C PHE A 385 -35.91 -15.99 -34.12
N GLN A 386 -34.63 -16.05 -34.52
CA GLN A 386 -34.19 -16.75 -35.72
C GLN A 386 -33.19 -17.84 -35.35
N MET A 387 -33.55 -19.09 -35.61
CA MET A 387 -32.70 -20.25 -35.43
C MET A 387 -32.02 -20.56 -36.77
N TRP A 388 -30.68 -20.50 -36.80
CA TRP A 388 -29.90 -21.00 -37.93
C TRP A 388 -29.32 -22.37 -37.53
N ALA A 389 -29.90 -23.44 -38.05
CA ALA A 389 -29.37 -24.79 -37.88
C ALA A 389 -28.37 -25.08 -39.00
N ALA A 390 -27.10 -25.31 -38.65
CA ALA A 390 -26.21 -26.09 -39.51
C ALA A 390 -26.49 -27.57 -39.22
N ASP A 391 -26.89 -28.32 -40.25
CA ASP A 391 -27.19 -29.75 -40.17
C ASP A 391 -26.03 -30.55 -39.54
N TYR A 392 -26.26 -31.15 -38.37
CA TYR A 392 -25.33 -32.08 -37.75
C TYR A 392 -25.85 -33.51 -37.95
N GLN A 393 -25.12 -34.31 -38.74
CA GLN A 393 -25.33 -35.76 -38.84
C GLN A 393 -24.49 -36.45 -37.77
N PHE A 394 -25.13 -37.11 -36.81
CA PHE A 394 -24.46 -38.03 -35.89
C PHE A 394 -23.86 -39.20 -36.68
N GLN A 395 -22.53 -39.33 -36.67
CA GLN A 395 -21.88 -40.61 -36.94
C GLN A 395 -21.59 -41.28 -35.61
N ASN A 396 -22.38 -42.32 -35.29
CA ASN A 396 -22.09 -43.24 -34.20
C ASN A 396 -20.79 -43.99 -34.48
N GLY A 397 -19.91 -44.03 -33.48
CA GLY A 397 -18.78 -44.94 -33.36
C GLY A 397 -18.65 -45.41 -31.93
#